data_AF-A0AA42LRW1-F1
#
_entry.id   AF-A0AA42LRW1-F1
#
_cell.length_a   1.000
_cell.length_b   1.000
_cell.length_c   1.000
_cell.angle_alpha   90.00
_cell.angle_beta   90.00
_cell.angle_gamma   90.00
#
_symmetry.space_group_name_H-M   'P 1'
#
loop_
_entity.id
_entity.type
_entity.pdbx_description
1 polymer ?
#
loop_
_entity_poly.entity_id
_entity_poly.type
_entity_poly.pdbx_seq_one_letter_code
_entity_poly.pdbx_strand_id
1 'polypeptide(L)'
;MARSKLVPSCQGWQRDLPGPNEKPVVTPSAKEYAPNHIDDIYLELSRRSSSLRGALLIPILVLGYCAFIQAPSVIFSVLWSEWSSFDSFDLFLVLSGLFITVLCAWASAFMYRTDIHQPRDLPIRFNRARRKIYVYGFHMVWWNPLSHWYVTTASHDWDDVRAEVWQQWGATAGGGLIIKWGVSLAIVKPGTNEVIERFHLSTYNQDLDNLWAYVCTYMQQGPEALPPCDIEPRDANDVPAYNLALRWAPRVVWPEAMDAESRSAP
;
A
#
# COMPACT_ATOMS: atom_id res chain seq x y z
N MET A 1 30.28 4.31 10.63
CA MET A 1 28.95 4.03 10.05
C MET A 1 27.97 3.87 11.18
N ALA A 2 26.84 4.59 11.15
CA ALA A 2 25.77 4.34 12.11
C ALA A 2 25.26 2.90 11.94
N ARG A 3 24.89 2.23 13.03
CA ARG A 3 24.38 0.87 13.03
C ARG A 3 22.94 0.92 13.54
N SER A 4 22.02 0.24 12.87
CA SER A 4 20.65 0.09 13.35
C SER A 4 20.64 -0.54 14.73
N LYS A 5 19.82 0.01 15.62
CA LYS A 5 19.53 -0.57 16.94
C LYS A 5 18.69 -1.84 16.81
N LEU A 6 17.95 -1.99 15.71
CA LEU A 6 17.02 -3.09 15.48
C LEU A 6 17.67 -4.28 14.75
N VAL A 7 17.20 -5.48 15.08
CA VAL A 7 17.71 -6.73 14.51
C VAL A 7 16.55 -7.57 13.96
N PRO A 8 16.51 -7.90 12.65
CA PRO A 8 17.35 -7.33 11.59
C PRO A 8 17.07 -5.83 11.38
N SER A 9 17.88 -5.12 10.59
CA SER A 9 17.56 -3.76 10.15
C SER A 9 16.60 -3.79 8.95
N CYS A 10 15.84 -2.72 8.71
CA CYS A 10 15.10 -2.61 7.45
C CYS A 10 16.03 -2.57 6.22
N GLN A 11 15.51 -3.01 5.08
CA GLN A 11 16.26 -2.95 3.82
C GLN A 11 16.41 -1.48 3.40
N GLY A 12 17.62 -1.04 3.09
CA GLY A 12 17.89 0.37 2.78
C GLY A 12 17.84 1.29 4.00
N TRP A 13 18.02 0.75 5.21
CA TRP A 13 18.08 1.51 6.45
C TRP A 13 19.03 2.70 6.37
N GLN A 14 18.60 3.85 6.89
CA GLN A 14 19.40 5.07 6.99
C GLN A 14 19.66 5.46 8.43
N ARG A 15 18.59 5.50 9.25
CA ARG A 15 18.65 5.84 10.67
C ARG A 15 17.41 5.40 11.43
N ASP A 16 17.57 5.24 12.73
CA ASP A 16 16.47 5.02 13.67
C ASP A 16 15.89 6.37 14.12
N LEU A 17 14.57 6.44 14.28
CA LEU A 17 13.88 7.58 14.85
C LEU A 17 13.78 7.46 16.38
N PRO A 18 13.47 8.57 17.09
CA PRO A 18 13.28 8.54 18.54
C PRO A 18 12.24 7.50 18.95
N GLY A 19 12.45 6.93 20.14
CA GLY A 19 11.51 5.99 20.72
C GLY A 19 10.12 6.61 20.96
N PRO A 20 9.07 5.78 21.13
CA PRO A 20 7.69 6.22 21.28
C PRO A 20 7.44 7.16 22.47
N ASN A 21 8.30 7.09 23.49
CA ASN A 21 8.23 7.90 24.72
C ASN A 21 9.34 8.95 24.81
N GLU A 22 10.20 9.04 23.79
CA GLU A 22 11.24 10.07 23.75
C GLU A 22 10.64 11.38 23.23
N LYS A 23 11.19 12.51 23.69
CA LYS A 23 10.74 13.82 23.20
C LYS A 23 11.05 13.93 21.71
N PRO A 24 10.09 14.36 20.88
CA PRO A 24 10.34 14.60 19.46
C PRO A 24 11.49 15.60 19.30
N VAL A 25 12.50 15.23 18.51
CA VAL A 25 13.64 16.11 18.18
C VAL A 25 13.25 17.12 17.10
N VAL A 26 12.23 16.79 16.31
CA VAL A 26 11.77 17.57 15.17
C VAL A 26 10.35 18.06 15.44
N THR A 27 10.02 19.25 14.93
CA THR A 27 8.68 19.83 15.07
C THR A 27 7.65 18.90 14.46
N PRO A 28 6.64 18.45 15.24
CA PRO A 28 5.57 17.60 14.70
C PRO A 28 4.85 18.36 13.59
N SER A 29 4.55 17.69 12.48
CA SER A 29 3.81 18.29 11.38
C SER A 29 3.19 17.22 10.50
N ALA A 30 1.90 17.39 10.20
CA ALA A 30 1.11 16.53 9.32
C ALA A 30 0.81 17.20 7.97
N LYS A 31 1.67 18.13 7.52
CA LYS A 31 1.49 18.99 6.31
C LYS A 31 1.08 18.28 5.02
N GLU A 32 1.35 16.98 4.88
CA GLU A 32 0.99 16.21 3.69
C GLU A 32 0.03 15.05 3.96
N TYR A 33 -0.25 14.75 5.24
CA TYR A 33 -1.07 13.61 5.65
C TYR A 33 -2.17 14.09 6.58
N ALA A 34 -3.36 14.34 6.03
CA ALA A 34 -4.54 14.55 6.87
C ALA A 34 -4.83 13.26 7.64
N PRO A 35 -4.99 13.32 8.97
CA PRO A 35 -5.55 12.20 9.71
C PRO A 35 -6.98 11.94 9.22
N ASN A 36 -7.35 10.66 9.11
CA ASN A 36 -8.74 10.28 8.81
C ASN A 36 -9.64 10.65 9.99
N HIS A 37 -9.11 10.56 11.22
CA HIS A 37 -9.79 10.89 12.46
C HIS A 37 -8.79 11.29 13.54
N ILE A 38 -9.16 12.24 14.39
CA ILE A 38 -8.37 12.68 15.54
C ILE A 38 -9.32 13.09 16.67
N ASP A 39 -9.18 12.46 17.83
CA ASP A 39 -9.86 12.84 19.07
C ASP A 39 -8.95 12.58 20.28
N ASP A 40 -9.48 12.62 21.50
CA ASP A 40 -8.71 12.35 22.73
C ASP A 40 -8.34 10.87 22.92
N ILE A 41 -9.01 9.97 22.19
CA ILE A 41 -8.92 8.51 22.35
C ILE A 41 -7.97 7.93 21.30
N TYR A 42 -8.25 8.15 20.02
CA TYR A 42 -7.50 7.60 18.91
C TYR A 42 -7.22 8.56 17.75
N LEU A 43 -6.04 8.38 17.16
CA LEU A 43 -5.61 9.01 15.92
C LEU A 43 -5.63 7.94 14.83
N GLU A 44 -6.33 8.18 13.72
CA GLU A 44 -6.33 7.30 12.56
C GLU A 44 -5.58 7.96 11.39
N LEU A 45 -4.54 7.28 10.90
CA LEU A 45 -3.77 7.72 9.74
C LEU A 45 -3.99 6.78 8.56
N SER A 46 -4.27 7.37 7.39
CA SER A 46 -4.30 6.67 6.10
C SER A 46 -2.88 6.30 5.67
N ARG A 47 -2.70 5.06 5.20
CA ARG A 47 -1.43 4.62 4.57
C ARG A 47 -1.56 4.39 3.08
N ARG A 48 -2.49 5.10 2.43
CA ARG A 48 -2.68 4.99 1.00
C ARG A 48 -1.33 5.15 0.27
N SER A 49 -0.80 4.02 -0.21
CA SER A 49 0.24 4.03 -1.22
C SER A 49 -0.40 4.62 -2.48
N SER A 50 0.21 5.66 -3.03
CA SER A 50 -0.24 6.40 -4.22
C SER A 50 -0.21 5.51 -5.46
N SER A 51 -1.12 4.53 -5.54
CA SER A 51 -1.46 3.88 -6.79
C SER A 51 -2.47 4.77 -7.51
N LEU A 52 -2.17 5.15 -8.74
CA LEU A 52 -3.09 5.81 -9.68
C LEU A 52 -4.23 4.83 -10.00
N ARG A 53 -5.16 4.66 -9.07
CA ARG A 53 -6.27 3.73 -9.22
C ARG A 53 -7.24 4.20 -10.29
N GLY A 54 -7.59 3.31 -11.19
CA GLY A 54 -8.36 3.62 -12.39
C GLY A 54 -7.51 3.99 -13.61
N ALA A 55 -6.22 4.32 -13.46
CA ALA A 55 -5.35 4.55 -14.62
C ALA A 55 -5.07 3.26 -15.42
N LEU A 56 -5.21 2.10 -14.77
CA LEU A 56 -5.03 0.80 -15.41
C LEU A 56 -6.23 0.39 -16.27
N LEU A 57 -7.39 1.07 -16.17
CA LEU A 57 -8.59 0.72 -16.94
C LEU A 57 -8.36 0.80 -18.46
N ILE A 58 -7.65 1.83 -18.94
CA ILE A 58 -7.35 1.96 -20.37
C ILE A 58 -6.43 0.83 -20.86
N PRO A 59 -5.26 0.58 -20.23
CA PRO A 59 -4.44 -0.59 -20.55
C PRO A 59 -5.19 -1.93 -20.51
N ILE A 60 -6.08 -2.14 -19.52
CA ILE A 60 -6.88 -3.36 -19.41
C ILE A 60 -7.78 -3.51 -20.65
N LEU A 61 -8.44 -2.44 -21.10
CA LEU A 61 -9.29 -2.49 -22.30
C LEU A 61 -8.49 -2.76 -23.58
N VAL A 62 -7.32 -2.14 -23.72
CA VAL A 62 -6.43 -2.35 -24.87
C VAL A 62 -5.92 -3.79 -24.91
N LEU A 63 -5.42 -4.31 -23.79
CA LEU A 63 -4.94 -5.69 -23.69
C LEU A 63 -6.09 -6.70 -23.87
N GLY A 64 -7.28 -6.40 -23.35
CA GLY A 64 -8.48 -7.19 -23.57
C GLY A 64 -8.88 -7.24 -25.05
N TYR A 65 -8.86 -6.10 -25.75
CA TYR A 65 -9.09 -6.04 -27.20
C TYR A 65 -8.07 -6.88 -27.96
N CYS A 66 -6.79 -6.78 -27.62
CA CYS A 66 -5.74 -7.59 -28.23
C CYS A 66 -5.97 -9.10 -28.00
N ALA A 67 -6.35 -9.49 -26.80
CA ALA A 67 -6.58 -10.88 -26.44
C ALA A 67 -7.83 -11.50 -27.09
N PHE A 68 -8.95 -10.77 -27.14
CA PHE A 68 -10.24 -11.33 -27.54
C PHE A 68 -10.64 -11.02 -28.98
N ILE A 69 -10.06 -10.01 -29.61
CA ILE A 69 -10.43 -9.58 -30.97
C ILE A 69 -9.23 -9.70 -31.90
N GLN A 70 -8.15 -8.96 -31.62
CA GLN A 70 -7.05 -8.84 -32.58
C GLN A 70 -6.32 -10.17 -32.82
N ALA A 71 -5.80 -10.82 -31.76
CA ALA A 71 -5.05 -12.06 -31.92
C ALA A 71 -5.92 -13.22 -32.45
N PRO A 72 -7.17 -13.43 -31.98
CA PRO A 72 -8.08 -14.40 -32.57
C PRO A 72 -8.40 -14.13 -34.05
N SER A 73 -8.54 -12.86 -34.46
CA SER A 73 -8.80 -12.52 -35.87
C SER A 73 -7.64 -12.91 -36.78
N VAL A 74 -6.39 -12.74 -36.34
CA VAL A 74 -5.19 -13.17 -37.07
C VAL A 74 -5.17 -14.70 -37.19
N ILE A 75 -5.39 -15.41 -36.08
CA ILE A 75 -5.46 -16.88 -36.08
C ILE A 75 -6.55 -17.37 -37.04
N PHE A 76 -7.75 -16.80 -36.95
CA PHE A 76 -8.86 -17.17 -37.82
C PHE A 76 -8.55 -16.91 -39.31
N SER A 77 -7.93 -15.77 -39.62
CA SER A 77 -7.57 -15.42 -40.99
C SER A 77 -6.57 -16.40 -41.61
N VAL A 78 -5.61 -16.90 -40.83
CA VAL A 78 -4.63 -17.91 -41.28
C VAL A 78 -5.32 -19.26 -41.46
N LEU A 79 -6.13 -19.69 -40.49
CA LEU A 79 -6.82 -20.99 -40.53
C LEU A 79 -7.90 -21.09 -41.61
N TRP A 80 -8.50 -19.96 -41.99
CA TRP A 80 -9.55 -19.90 -43.02
C TRP A 80 -9.02 -19.48 -44.40
N SER A 81 -7.71 -19.25 -44.54
CA SER A 81 -7.10 -19.01 -45.85
C SER A 81 -7.25 -20.25 -46.74
N GLU A 82 -7.42 -20.09 -48.06
CA GLU A 82 -7.56 -21.26 -48.94
C GLU A 82 -6.32 -22.14 -48.85
N TRP A 83 -6.51 -23.40 -48.44
CA TRP A 83 -5.48 -24.35 -47.95
C TRP A 83 -4.55 -24.89 -49.05
N SER A 84 -4.10 -24.06 -50.00
CA SER A 84 -3.14 -24.50 -51.03
C SER A 84 -1.70 -24.57 -50.52
N SER A 85 -1.35 -23.90 -49.42
CA SER A 85 0.01 -23.93 -48.85
C SER A 85 0.05 -23.40 -47.41
N PHE A 86 -0.25 -24.24 -46.43
CA PHE A 86 0.07 -23.94 -45.02
C PHE A 86 1.57 -24.14 -44.83
N ASP A 87 2.30 -23.06 -44.54
CA ASP A 87 3.76 -23.10 -44.42
C ASP A 87 4.27 -22.87 -42.99
N SER A 88 5.59 -22.78 -42.83
CA SER A 88 6.21 -22.56 -41.52
C SER A 88 5.96 -21.15 -40.96
N PHE A 89 5.69 -20.17 -41.82
CA PHE A 89 5.35 -18.81 -41.42
C PHE A 89 3.92 -18.73 -40.88
N ASP A 90 2.97 -19.42 -41.52
CA ASP A 90 1.60 -19.56 -41.02
C ASP A 90 1.56 -20.19 -39.63
N LEU A 91 2.32 -21.27 -39.43
CA LEU A 91 2.45 -21.91 -38.12
C LEU A 91 3.02 -20.94 -37.07
N PHE A 92 4.04 -20.16 -37.43
CA PHE A 92 4.62 -19.15 -36.55
C PHE A 92 3.61 -18.07 -36.17
N LEU A 93 2.79 -17.59 -37.12
CA LEU A 93 1.73 -16.60 -36.85
C LEU A 93 0.65 -17.14 -35.92
N VAL A 94 0.23 -18.40 -36.10
CA VAL A 94 -0.77 -19.03 -35.20
C VAL A 94 -0.20 -19.17 -33.79
N LEU A 95 1.03 -19.69 -33.65
CA LEU A 95 1.66 -19.87 -32.34
C LEU A 95 1.92 -18.55 -31.62
N SER A 96 2.41 -17.54 -32.33
CA SER A 96 2.60 -16.19 -31.77
C SER A 96 1.27 -15.54 -31.39
N GLY A 97 0.22 -15.67 -32.21
CA GLY A 97 -1.13 -15.22 -31.90
C GLY A 97 -1.69 -15.86 -30.63
N LEU A 98 -1.53 -17.18 -30.47
CA LEU A 98 -1.95 -17.89 -29.25
C LEU A 98 -1.17 -17.41 -28.02
N PHE A 99 0.15 -17.24 -28.15
CA PHE A 99 0.99 -16.75 -27.07
C PHE A 99 0.59 -15.32 -26.64
N ILE A 100 0.40 -14.41 -27.61
CA ILE A 100 -0.06 -13.03 -27.35
C ILE A 100 -1.44 -13.04 -26.69
N THR A 101 -2.35 -13.89 -27.15
CA THR A 101 -3.70 -14.04 -26.55
C THR A 101 -3.60 -14.37 -25.07
N VAL A 102 -2.82 -15.40 -24.72
CA VAL A 102 -2.64 -15.83 -23.33
C VAL A 102 -1.95 -14.75 -22.50
N LEU A 103 -0.90 -14.12 -23.03
CA LEU A 103 -0.14 -13.09 -22.32
C LEU A 103 -0.99 -11.85 -22.05
N CYS A 104 -1.72 -11.35 -23.05
CA CYS A 104 -2.59 -10.19 -22.93
C CYS A 104 -3.78 -10.48 -22.00
N ALA A 105 -4.37 -11.67 -22.07
CA ALA A 105 -5.44 -12.07 -21.16
C ALA A 105 -4.95 -12.14 -19.71
N TRP A 106 -3.78 -12.76 -19.48
CA TRP A 106 -3.15 -12.83 -18.16
C TRP A 106 -2.81 -11.44 -17.61
N ALA A 107 -2.19 -10.57 -18.42
CA ALA A 107 -1.83 -9.22 -18.01
C ALA A 107 -3.08 -8.37 -17.70
N SER A 108 -4.13 -8.46 -18.52
CA SER A 108 -5.41 -7.78 -18.28
C SER A 108 -6.03 -8.22 -16.95
N ALA A 109 -6.09 -9.53 -16.71
CA ALA A 109 -6.64 -10.10 -15.48
C ALA A 109 -5.79 -9.69 -14.26
N PHE A 110 -4.46 -9.69 -14.38
CA PHE A 110 -3.56 -9.24 -13.33
C PHE A 110 -3.81 -7.77 -12.97
N MET A 111 -3.80 -6.88 -13.97
CA MET A 111 -4.01 -5.44 -13.78
C MET A 111 -5.38 -5.14 -13.17
N TYR A 112 -6.43 -5.77 -13.70
CA TYR A 112 -7.80 -5.69 -13.16
C TYR A 112 -7.84 -6.11 -11.68
N ARG A 113 -7.22 -7.25 -11.37
CA ARG A 113 -7.20 -7.77 -10.00
C ARG A 113 -6.46 -6.82 -9.06
N THR A 114 -5.31 -6.26 -9.46
CA THR A 114 -4.55 -5.30 -8.64
C THR A 114 -5.32 -4.01 -8.35
N ASP A 115 -6.09 -3.51 -9.31
CA ASP A 115 -6.80 -2.23 -9.16
C ASP A 115 -8.03 -2.38 -8.25
N ILE A 116 -8.68 -3.55 -8.28
CA ILE A 116 -9.93 -3.81 -7.56
C ILE A 116 -9.73 -4.50 -6.22
N HIS A 117 -8.87 -5.51 -6.08
CA HIS A 117 -8.81 -6.26 -4.83
C HIS A 117 -8.07 -5.56 -3.69
N GLN A 118 -7.26 -4.54 -3.99
CA GLN A 118 -6.57 -3.80 -2.95
C GLN A 118 -7.58 -2.96 -2.14
N PRO A 119 -7.63 -3.07 -0.80
CA PRO A 119 -8.51 -2.25 0.04
C PRO A 119 -8.32 -0.76 -0.24
N ARG A 120 -9.40 0.03 -0.15
CA ARG A 120 -9.39 1.48 -0.49
C ARG A 120 -8.34 2.29 0.29
N ASP A 121 -8.06 1.85 1.50
CA ASP A 121 -7.02 2.38 2.37
C ASP A 121 -6.49 1.26 3.29
N LEU A 122 -5.37 1.52 3.96
CA LEU A 122 -4.71 0.63 4.90
C LEU A 122 -4.49 1.39 6.22
N PRO A 123 -5.54 1.80 6.94
CA PRO A 123 -5.38 2.70 8.07
C PRO A 123 -4.59 2.07 9.22
N ILE A 124 -3.94 2.94 10.00
CA ILE A 124 -3.38 2.60 11.31
C ILE A 124 -4.07 3.49 12.33
N ARG A 125 -4.53 2.88 13.42
CA ARG A 125 -5.08 3.59 14.58
C ARG A 125 -4.09 3.55 15.73
N PHE A 126 -3.88 4.70 16.33
CA PHE A 126 -3.08 4.88 17.54
C PHE A 126 -4.04 5.25 18.67
N ASN A 127 -4.31 4.32 19.58
CA ASN A 127 -5.15 4.58 20.74
C ASN A 127 -4.27 5.03 21.91
N ARG A 128 -4.43 6.29 22.31
CA ARG A 128 -3.68 6.92 23.39
C ARG A 128 -4.07 6.34 24.75
N ALA A 129 -5.38 6.21 25.02
CA ALA A 129 -5.90 5.76 26.32
C ALA A 129 -5.43 4.35 26.68
N ARG A 130 -5.39 3.44 25.70
CA ARG A 130 -4.94 2.05 25.86
C ARG A 130 -3.44 1.87 25.64
N ARG A 131 -2.73 2.88 25.12
CA ARG A 131 -1.34 2.78 24.64
C ARG A 131 -1.13 1.61 23.68
N LYS A 132 -2.04 1.46 22.71
CA LYS A 132 -2.01 0.40 21.70
C LYS A 132 -2.12 0.94 20.29
N ILE A 133 -1.58 0.20 19.36
CA ILE A 133 -1.72 0.44 17.93
C ILE A 133 -2.51 -0.69 17.27
N TYR A 134 -3.36 -0.32 16.32
CA TYR A 134 -4.13 -1.26 15.51
C TYR A 134 -3.77 -1.03 14.05
N VAL A 135 -3.35 -2.09 13.37
CA VAL A 135 -2.80 -2.02 12.02
C VAL A 135 -3.66 -2.84 11.07
N TYR A 136 -4.08 -2.20 9.98
CA TYR A 136 -4.80 -2.85 8.89
C TYR A 136 -3.86 -3.18 7.73
N GLY A 137 -3.38 -4.42 7.66
CA GLY A 137 -2.46 -4.93 6.65
C GLY A 137 -3.16 -5.60 5.46
N PHE A 138 -2.49 -5.63 4.32
CA PHE A 138 -2.94 -6.33 3.13
C PHE A 138 -1.78 -7.08 2.47
N HIS A 139 -1.95 -8.38 2.26
CA HIS A 139 -0.95 -9.25 1.67
C HIS A 139 -1.33 -9.61 0.24
N MET A 140 -0.46 -9.25 -0.69
CA MET A 140 -0.60 -9.49 -2.13
C MET A 140 0.66 -10.12 -2.70
N VAL A 141 0.49 -11.06 -3.62
CA VAL A 141 1.61 -11.63 -4.40
C VAL A 141 1.65 -10.98 -5.77
N TRP A 142 2.65 -10.13 -6.00
CA TRP A 142 2.75 -9.29 -7.19
C TRP A 142 2.96 -10.05 -8.51
N TRP A 143 3.41 -11.31 -8.49
CA TRP A 143 3.61 -12.12 -9.71
C TRP A 143 2.50 -13.14 -9.93
N ASN A 144 1.65 -13.40 -8.93
CA ASN A 144 0.61 -14.42 -8.98
C ASN A 144 -0.79 -13.83 -8.76
N PRO A 145 -1.51 -13.48 -9.85
CA PRO A 145 -2.89 -13.01 -9.76
C PRO A 145 -3.89 -14.11 -9.41
N LEU A 146 -3.49 -15.34 -9.15
CA LEU A 146 -4.39 -16.43 -8.74
C LEU A 146 -4.21 -16.80 -7.26
N SER A 147 -3.14 -16.33 -6.62
CA SER A 147 -2.91 -16.51 -5.18
C SER A 147 -4.03 -15.90 -4.35
N HIS A 148 -4.27 -16.41 -3.13
CA HIS A 148 -5.24 -15.79 -2.23
C HIS A 148 -4.66 -14.48 -1.66
N TRP A 149 -5.31 -13.36 -1.93
CA TRP A 149 -4.94 -12.06 -1.35
C TRP A 149 -5.85 -11.79 -0.17
N TYR A 150 -5.29 -11.38 0.96
CA TYR A 150 -6.06 -11.27 2.20
C TYR A 150 -5.66 -10.04 3.01
N VAL A 151 -6.60 -9.62 3.85
CA VAL A 151 -6.43 -8.56 4.83
C VAL A 151 -6.08 -9.19 6.16
N THR A 152 -5.14 -8.57 6.88
CA THR A 152 -4.78 -8.93 8.25
C THR A 152 -5.01 -7.72 9.14
N THR A 153 -5.57 -7.92 10.32
CA THR A 153 -5.66 -6.89 11.34
C THR A 153 -4.90 -7.33 12.58
N ALA A 154 -3.98 -6.50 13.06
CA ALA A 154 -3.13 -6.80 14.21
C ALA A 154 -3.19 -5.66 15.23
N SER A 155 -3.07 -6.02 16.51
CA SER A 155 -2.95 -5.07 17.62
C SER A 155 -1.61 -5.27 18.31
N HIS A 156 -0.90 -4.18 18.60
CA HIS A 156 0.38 -4.21 19.31
C HIS A 156 0.44 -3.12 20.38
N ASP A 157 1.28 -3.33 21.39
CA ASP A 157 1.50 -2.34 22.44
C ASP A 157 2.41 -1.21 21.93
N TRP A 158 2.09 0.02 22.30
CA TRP A 158 2.80 1.23 21.85
C TRP A 158 4.27 1.24 22.27
N ASP A 159 4.57 0.67 23.45
CA ASP A 159 5.91 0.64 24.02
C ASP A 159 6.89 -0.25 23.24
N ASP A 160 6.36 -1.17 22.41
CA ASP A 160 7.11 -2.06 21.54
C ASP A 160 7.27 -1.54 20.11
N VAL A 161 6.74 -0.34 19.82
CA VAL A 161 6.86 0.26 18.49
C VAL A 161 8.18 1.01 18.38
N ARG A 162 8.91 0.77 17.29
CA ARG A 162 10.12 1.50 16.91
C ARG A 162 9.94 2.01 15.48
N ALA A 163 10.47 3.19 15.17
CA ALA A 163 10.38 3.75 13.82
C ALA A 163 11.77 3.86 13.19
N GLU A 164 11.88 3.48 11.93
CA GLU A 164 13.11 3.52 11.15
C GLU A 164 12.87 4.27 9.84
N VAL A 165 13.84 5.08 9.42
CA VAL A 165 13.86 5.70 8.09
C VAL A 165 14.62 4.81 7.13
N TRP A 166 14.02 4.53 5.99
CA TRP A 166 14.62 3.75 4.92
C TRP A 166 14.67 4.55 3.62
N GLN A 167 15.68 4.21 2.81
CA GLN A 167 15.91 4.73 1.47
C GLN A 167 16.15 3.55 0.53
N GLN A 168 15.36 3.45 -0.53
CA GLN A 168 15.52 2.39 -1.52
C GLN A 168 15.43 2.95 -2.94
N TRP A 169 16.22 2.36 -3.83
CA TRP A 169 16.07 2.57 -5.25
C TRP A 169 14.85 1.83 -5.75
N GLY A 170 13.97 2.54 -6.44
CA GLY A 170 12.86 1.95 -7.17
C GLY A 170 12.89 2.34 -8.63
N ALA A 171 12.24 1.53 -9.46
CA ALA A 171 11.92 1.92 -10.82
C ALA A 171 10.55 2.58 -10.85
N THR A 172 10.44 3.68 -11.59
CA THR A 172 9.15 4.21 -12.04
C THR A 172 8.58 3.32 -13.14
N ALA A 173 7.28 3.43 -13.42
CA ALA A 173 6.63 2.68 -14.49
C ALA A 173 7.26 2.92 -15.89
N GLY A 174 7.95 4.06 -16.08
CA GLY A 174 8.70 4.39 -17.30
C GLY A 174 10.17 3.97 -17.32
N GLY A 175 10.64 3.20 -16.32
CA GLY A 175 12.03 2.73 -16.24
C GLY A 175 13.03 3.73 -15.65
N GLY A 176 12.59 4.94 -15.29
CA GLY A 176 13.42 5.91 -14.57
C GLY A 176 13.70 5.46 -13.13
N LEU A 177 14.95 5.57 -12.68
CA LEU A 177 15.34 5.30 -11.30
C LEU A 177 14.84 6.44 -10.40
N ILE A 178 14.00 6.10 -9.43
CA ILE A 178 13.54 7.02 -8.38
C ILE A 178 14.02 6.53 -7.02
N ILE A 179 14.54 7.44 -6.21
CA ILE A 179 14.85 7.14 -4.82
C ILE A 179 13.57 7.28 -4.02
N LYS A 180 13.13 6.18 -3.42
CA LYS A 180 12.00 6.15 -2.49
C LYS A 180 12.51 6.28 -1.07
N TRP A 181 11.86 7.15 -0.30
CA TRP A 181 12.08 7.33 1.12
C TRP A 181 10.80 7.02 1.88
N GLY A 182 10.92 6.48 3.09
CA GLY A 182 9.76 6.19 3.92
C GLY A 182 10.11 5.96 5.38
N VAL A 183 9.08 5.99 6.24
CA VAL A 183 9.18 5.52 7.62
C VAL A 183 8.54 4.14 7.69
N SER A 184 9.26 3.18 8.28
CA SER A 184 8.69 1.90 8.69
C SER A 184 8.59 1.83 10.21
N LEU A 185 7.43 1.42 10.71
CA LEU A 185 7.23 0.98 12.07
C LEU A 185 7.64 -0.48 12.18
N ALA A 186 8.57 -0.77 13.07
CA ALA A 186 8.99 -2.10 13.46
C ALA A 186 8.40 -2.41 14.84
N ILE A 187 7.73 -3.55 14.95
CA ILE A 187 7.27 -4.09 16.24
C ILE A 187 8.39 -4.96 16.78
N VAL A 188 8.91 -4.60 17.95
CA VAL A 188 9.95 -5.39 18.62
C VAL A 188 9.34 -6.36 19.63
N LYS A 189 10.06 -7.44 19.95
CA LYS A 189 9.69 -8.23 21.13
C LYS A 189 9.87 -7.39 22.39
N PRO A 190 8.98 -7.51 23.39
CA PRO A 190 9.10 -6.79 24.65
C PRO A 190 10.49 -6.96 25.27
N GLY A 191 11.13 -5.84 25.61
CA GLY A 191 12.45 -5.83 26.25
C GLY A 191 13.63 -6.21 25.34
N THR A 192 13.42 -6.44 24.04
CA THR A 192 14.50 -6.64 23.08
C THR A 192 14.40 -5.67 21.90
N ASN A 193 15.40 -5.69 21.02
CA ASN A 193 15.36 -4.98 19.74
C ASN A 193 15.12 -5.93 18.55
N GLU A 194 14.63 -7.14 18.82
CA GLU A 194 14.33 -8.12 17.78
C GLU A 194 13.00 -7.78 17.12
N VAL A 195 13.03 -7.55 15.80
CA VAL A 195 11.85 -7.16 15.04
C VAL A 195 11.01 -8.37 14.67
N ILE A 196 9.74 -8.36 15.10
CA ILE A 196 8.73 -9.37 14.76
C ILE A 196 8.11 -9.03 13.40
N GLU A 197 7.62 -7.81 13.27
CA GLU A 197 6.85 -7.37 12.11
C GLU A 197 7.18 -5.92 11.73
N ARG A 198 7.00 -5.58 10.45
CA ARG A 198 7.20 -4.22 9.94
C ARG A 198 5.99 -3.76 9.16
N PHE A 199 5.67 -2.49 9.35
CA PHE A 199 4.62 -1.79 8.66
C PHE A 199 5.17 -0.48 8.10
N HIS A 200 4.86 -0.15 6.87
CA HIS A 200 5.14 1.20 6.38
C HIS A 200 4.18 2.17 7.06
N LEU A 201 4.66 3.31 7.55
CA LEU A 201 3.83 4.43 8.02
C LEU A 201 3.55 5.40 6.89
N SER A 202 4.60 5.80 6.18
CA SER A 202 4.54 6.70 5.03
C SER A 202 5.53 6.24 3.96
N THR A 203 5.17 6.46 2.70
CA THR A 203 6.00 6.14 1.53
C THR A 203 6.03 7.37 0.64
N TYR A 204 7.22 7.76 0.14
CA TYR A 204 7.43 8.89 -0.77
C TYR A 204 7.27 10.29 -0.16
N ASN A 205 7.73 10.51 1.07
CA ASN A 205 7.78 11.86 1.64
C ASN A 205 9.23 12.26 1.96
N GLN A 206 9.54 13.56 1.89
CA GLN A 206 10.81 14.14 2.32
C GLN A 206 10.78 14.56 3.80
N ASP A 207 9.60 14.85 4.36
CA ASP A 207 9.34 15.29 5.74
C ASP A 207 8.92 14.12 6.67
N LEU A 208 9.63 13.01 6.55
CA LEU A 208 9.28 11.73 7.18
C LEU A 208 9.33 11.74 8.72
N ASP A 209 10.29 12.47 9.28
CA ASP A 209 10.46 12.60 10.73
C ASP A 209 9.29 13.34 11.38
N ASN A 210 8.71 14.30 10.66
CA ASN A 210 7.67 15.18 11.16
C ASN A 210 6.38 14.40 11.46
N LEU A 211 6.08 13.39 10.65
CA LEU A 211 4.91 12.54 10.83
C LEU A 211 5.06 11.61 12.03
N TRP A 212 6.24 11.00 12.22
CA TRP A 212 6.49 10.19 13.41
C TRP A 212 6.48 11.05 14.68
N ALA A 213 7.12 12.22 14.64
CA ALA A 213 7.04 13.21 15.72
C ALA A 213 5.60 13.59 16.05
N TYR A 214 4.75 13.78 15.02
CA TYR A 214 3.32 14.06 15.18
C TYR A 214 2.59 12.93 15.93
N VAL A 215 2.79 11.68 15.53
CA VAL A 215 2.20 10.52 16.23
C VAL A 215 2.71 10.41 17.67
N CYS A 216 4.01 10.62 17.91
CA CYS A 216 4.57 10.61 19.27
C CYS A 216 3.99 11.72 20.14
N THR A 217 3.87 12.95 19.63
CA THR A 217 3.25 14.08 20.36
C THR A 217 1.80 13.76 20.69
N TYR A 218 1.04 13.21 19.73
CA TYR A 218 -0.34 12.78 19.97
C TYR A 218 -0.43 11.78 21.13
N MET A 219 0.37 10.72 21.08
CA MET A 219 0.34 9.66 22.09
C MET A 219 0.81 10.14 23.47
N GLN A 220 1.73 11.10 23.54
CA GLN A 220 2.27 11.61 24.79
C GLN A 220 1.42 12.73 25.41
N GLN A 221 1.04 13.72 24.61
CA GLN A 221 0.48 15.00 25.07
C GLN A 221 -1.00 15.17 24.70
N GLY A 222 -1.54 14.35 23.79
CA GLY A 222 -2.92 14.43 23.33
C GLY A 222 -3.11 15.36 22.12
N PRO A 223 -4.36 15.51 21.64
CA PRO A 223 -4.65 16.27 20.43
C PRO A 223 -4.41 17.78 20.57
N GLU A 224 -4.58 18.36 21.77
CA GLU A 224 -4.38 19.79 22.02
C GLU A 224 -2.95 20.28 21.79
N ALA A 225 -1.97 19.38 21.92
CA ALA A 225 -0.55 19.68 21.74
C ALA A 225 -0.10 19.59 20.27
N LEU A 226 -0.98 19.14 19.37
CA LEU A 226 -0.66 19.00 17.97
C LEU A 226 -0.78 20.33 17.24
N PRO A 227 0.09 20.58 16.24
CA PRO A 227 -0.11 21.72 15.36
C PRO A 227 -1.46 21.58 14.65
N PRO A 228 -2.17 22.69 14.38
CA PRO A 228 -3.39 22.66 13.60
C PRO A 228 -3.09 22.02 12.23
N CYS A 229 -3.91 21.05 11.85
CA CYS A 229 -3.89 20.47 10.51
C CYS A 229 -4.96 21.20 9.69
N ASP A 230 -4.53 22.03 8.75
CA ASP A 230 -5.45 22.78 7.89
C ASP A 230 -6.08 21.92 6.78
N ILE A 231 -5.78 20.62 6.76
CA ILE A 231 -6.28 19.67 5.76
C ILE A 231 -7.48 18.95 6.33
N GLU A 232 -8.60 19.01 5.62
CA GLU A 232 -9.83 18.33 6.03
C GLU A 232 -9.60 16.81 6.14
N PRO A 233 -10.10 16.18 7.23
CA PRO A 233 -10.10 14.73 7.36
C PRO A 233 -10.82 14.11 6.17
N ARG A 234 -10.16 13.17 5.51
CA ARG A 234 -10.74 12.47 4.36
C ARG A 234 -11.24 11.10 4.78
N ASP A 235 -12.54 10.86 4.60
CA ASP A 235 -13.06 9.50 4.69
C ASP A 235 -12.50 8.65 3.54
N ALA A 236 -11.79 7.58 3.88
CA ALA A 236 -11.28 6.61 2.91
C ALA A 236 -12.39 5.97 2.05
N ASN A 237 -13.62 5.95 2.55
CA ASN A 237 -14.79 5.41 1.85
C ASN A 237 -15.50 6.44 0.97
N ASP A 238 -15.25 7.74 1.16
CA ASP A 238 -15.76 8.78 0.29
C ASP A 238 -14.93 8.85 -1.00
N VAL A 239 -15.49 8.28 -2.06
CA VAL A 239 -14.81 8.06 -3.33
C VAL A 239 -15.56 8.83 -4.43
N PRO A 240 -14.85 9.60 -5.26
CA PRO A 240 -15.46 10.30 -6.39
C PRO A 240 -16.22 9.33 -7.33
N ALA A 241 -17.41 9.74 -7.78
CA ALA A 241 -18.30 8.90 -8.56
C ALA A 241 -17.67 8.34 -9.85
N TYR A 242 -16.73 9.09 -10.44
CA TYR A 242 -16.04 8.73 -11.69
C TYR A 242 -14.92 7.69 -11.50
N ASN A 243 -14.40 7.47 -10.29
CA ASN A 243 -13.33 6.48 -10.07
C ASN A 243 -13.92 5.10 -9.79
N LEU A 244 -14.31 4.41 -10.87
CA LEU A 244 -14.94 3.08 -10.81
C LEU A 244 -14.06 2.05 -10.08
N ALA A 245 -12.74 2.07 -10.31
CA ALA A 245 -11.80 1.15 -9.66
C ALA A 245 -11.83 1.27 -8.14
N LEU A 246 -11.79 2.50 -7.61
CA LEU A 246 -11.93 2.74 -6.17
C LEU A 246 -13.30 2.35 -5.62
N ARG A 247 -14.37 2.48 -6.42
CA ARG A 247 -15.71 2.08 -5.98
C ARG A 247 -15.87 0.57 -5.85
N TRP A 248 -15.30 -0.18 -6.79
CA TRP A 248 -15.27 -1.65 -6.73
C TRP A 248 -14.27 -2.18 -5.70
N ALA A 249 -13.31 -1.37 -5.28
CA ALA A 249 -12.37 -1.78 -4.26
C ALA A 249 -13.03 -2.06 -2.90
N PRO A 250 -12.61 -3.12 -2.18
CA PRO A 250 -13.10 -3.45 -0.85
C PRO A 250 -13.00 -2.25 0.09
N ARG A 251 -14.09 -2.01 0.82
CA ARG A 251 -14.10 -1.02 1.90
C ARG A 251 -13.20 -1.49 3.04
N VAL A 252 -12.69 -0.53 3.79
CA VAL A 252 -11.98 -0.84 5.03
C VAL A 252 -13.03 -1.18 6.09
N VAL A 253 -13.01 -2.42 6.57
CA VAL A 253 -13.90 -2.89 7.63
C VAL A 253 -13.05 -3.56 8.70
N TRP A 254 -12.99 -2.94 9.87
CA TRP A 254 -12.33 -3.51 11.03
C TRP A 254 -13.20 -4.62 11.64
N PRO A 255 -12.61 -5.70 12.20
CA PRO A 255 -13.36 -6.67 12.99
C PRO A 255 -14.10 -5.97 14.14
N GLU A 256 -15.37 -6.28 14.38
CA GLU A 256 -16.24 -5.53 15.31
C GLU A 256 -15.64 -5.35 16.71
N ALA A 257 -15.07 -6.43 17.27
CA ALA A 257 -14.42 -6.38 18.58
C ALA A 257 -13.21 -5.43 18.59
N MET A 258 -12.41 -5.43 17.51
CA MET A 258 -11.24 -4.56 17.38
C MET A 258 -11.64 -3.11 17.08
N ASP A 259 -12.70 -2.90 16.29
CA ASP A 259 -13.25 -1.57 16.02
C ASP A 259 -13.71 -0.91 17.32
N ALA A 260 -14.46 -1.65 18.16
CA ALA A 260 -14.90 -1.19 19.47
C ALA A 260 -13.73 -0.95 20.45
N GLU A 261 -12.76 -1.87 20.52
CA GLU A 261 -11.58 -1.71 21.40
C GLU A 261 -10.75 -0.48 20.98
N SER A 262 -10.51 -0.32 19.67
CA SER A 262 -9.67 0.76 19.14
C SER A 262 -10.25 2.16 19.36
N ARG A 263 -11.58 2.27 19.48
CA ARG A 263 -12.32 3.53 19.67
C ARG A 263 -12.72 3.82 21.11
N SER A 264 -12.40 2.93 22.05
CA SER A 264 -12.79 3.07 23.45
C SER A 264 -11.59 3.25 24.38
N ALA A 265 -11.83 3.94 25.48
CA ALA A 265 -10.94 3.91 26.64
C ALA A 265 -11.07 2.56 27.39
N PRO A 266 -10.03 2.12 28.11
CA PRO A 266 -10.10 0.94 28.97
C PRO A 266 -11.04 1.11 30.17
#